data_AF-A0A1W6ACY4-F1
#
_entry.id   AF-A0A1W6ACY4-F1
#
_cell.length_a   1.000
_cell.length_b   1.000
_cell.length_c   1.000
_cell.angle_alpha   90.00
_cell.angle_beta   90.00
_cell.angle_gamma   90.00
#
_symmetry.space_group_name_H-M   'P 1'
#
loop_
_entity.id
_entity.type
_entity.pdbx_description
1 polymer ?
#
loop_
_entity_poly.entity_id
_entity_poly.type
_entity_poly.pdbx_seq_one_letter_code
_entity_poly.pdbx_strand_id
1 'polypeptide(L)'
;MDNQKSEMRVGVVELRIQVIGLQQTIENLAKKVSMLEKELAMKADINHVREIIEQSVVIKKINDSKSVGMDCKVGVSLDGKVLLESIVEQTTDAIKMSANDIKGVITNETK
;
A
#
# COMPACT_ATOMS: atom_id res chain seq x y z
N MET A 1 -60.23 20.58 44.48
CA MET A 1 -59.60 20.91 43.18
C MET A 1 -58.15 21.35 43.34
N ASP A 2 -57.81 22.10 44.38
CA ASP A 2 -56.46 22.65 44.56
C ASP A 2 -55.36 21.61 44.85
N ASN A 3 -55.69 20.51 45.54
CA ASN A 3 -54.73 19.47 45.88
C ASN A 3 -54.21 18.68 44.64
N GLN A 4 -55.09 18.37 43.69
CA GLN A 4 -54.66 17.74 42.42
C GLN A 4 -53.75 18.65 41.60
N LYS A 5 -54.00 19.97 41.65
CA LYS A 5 -53.19 20.96 40.94
C LYS A 5 -51.80 21.10 41.57
N SER A 6 -51.66 20.98 42.89
CA SER A 6 -50.34 20.96 43.55
C SER A 6 -49.57 19.68 43.24
N GLU A 7 -50.20 18.51 43.29
CA GLU A 7 -49.56 17.23 42.97
C GLU A 7 -49.06 17.19 41.53
N MET A 8 -49.86 17.68 40.57
CA MET A 8 -49.45 17.78 39.17
C MET A 8 -48.24 18.70 38.99
N ARG A 9 -48.17 19.83 39.73
CA ARG A 9 -47.02 20.74 39.69
C ARG A 9 -45.75 20.08 40.23
N VAL A 10 -45.85 19.29 41.30
CA VAL A 10 -44.72 18.54 41.87
C VAL A 10 -44.20 17.51 40.85
N GLY A 11 -45.09 16.72 40.25
CA GLY A 11 -44.70 15.74 39.24
C GLY A 11 -44.01 16.37 38.02
N VAL A 12 -44.46 17.55 37.56
CA VAL A 12 -43.81 18.29 36.47
C VAL A 12 -42.40 18.75 36.86
N VAL A 13 -42.18 19.15 38.11
CA VAL A 13 -40.84 19.56 38.58
C VAL A 13 -39.90 18.36 38.66
N GLU A 14 -40.35 17.23 39.19
CA GLU A 14 -39.54 16.00 39.24
C GLU A 14 -39.14 15.52 37.85
N LEU A 15 -40.08 15.52 36.90
CA LEU A 15 -39.79 15.18 35.51
C LEU A 15 -38.76 16.13 34.89
N ARG A 16 -38.84 17.44 35.16
CA ARG A 16 -37.84 18.41 34.67
C ARG A 16 -36.44 18.11 35.22
N ILE A 17 -36.33 17.77 36.51
CA ILE A 17 -35.05 17.42 37.13
C ILE A 17 -34.47 16.17 36.47
N GLN A 18 -35.29 15.14 36.26
CA GLN A 18 -34.85 13.90 35.58
C GLN A 18 -34.40 14.18 34.14
N VAL A 19 -35.17 14.96 33.38
CA VAL A 19 -34.83 15.32 31.99
C VAL A 19 -33.50 16.07 31.92
N ILE A 20 -33.25 17.01 32.84
CA ILE A 20 -31.97 17.75 32.91
C ILE A 20 -30.81 16.79 33.21
N GLY A 21 -30.97 15.86 34.16
CA GLY A 21 -29.95 14.86 34.47
C GLY A 21 -29.64 13.93 33.30
N LEU A 22 -30.67 13.51 32.56
CA LEU A 22 -30.51 12.70 31.35
C LEU A 22 -29.79 13.49 30.24
N GLN A 23 -30.13 14.76 30.02
CA GLN A 23 -29.42 15.61 29.06
C GLN A 23 -27.92 15.70 29.38
N GLN A 24 -27.56 15.96 30.63
CA GLN A 24 -26.16 16.02 31.05
C GLN A 24 -25.42 14.68 30.82
N THR A 25 -26.10 13.57 31.09
CA THR A 25 -25.55 12.23 30.87
C THR A 25 -25.30 11.96 29.38
N ILE A 26 -26.25 12.33 28.53
CA ILE A 26 -26.15 12.18 27.07
C ILE A 26 -25.02 13.05 26.51
N GLU A 27 -24.90 14.30 26.94
CA GLU A 27 -23.81 15.19 26.51
C GLU A 27 -22.44 14.63 26.89
N ASN A 28 -22.29 14.13 28.11
CA ASN A 28 -21.04 13.52 28.55
C ASN A 28 -20.72 12.23 27.79
N LEU A 29 -21.73 11.42 27.47
CA LEU A 29 -21.57 10.22 26.66
C LEU A 29 -21.14 10.58 25.24
N ALA A 30 -21.79 11.56 24.60
CA ALA A 30 -21.45 12.04 23.26
C ALA A 30 -19.99 12.52 23.18
N LYS A 31 -19.51 13.25 24.20
CA LYS A 31 -18.10 13.66 24.29
C LYS A 31 -17.16 12.46 24.36
N LYS A 32 -17.47 11.44 25.18
CA LYS A 32 -16.66 10.22 25.29
C LYS A 32 -16.61 9.43 23.99
N VAL A 33 -17.75 9.26 23.32
CA VAL A 33 -17.82 8.58 22.01
C VAL A 33 -16.97 9.31 20.98
N SER A 34 -17.07 10.64 20.90
CA SER A 34 -16.26 11.44 19.96
C SER A 34 -14.75 11.32 20.22
N MET A 35 -14.32 11.23 21.48
CA MET A 35 -12.90 10.98 21.80
C MET A 35 -12.46 9.59 21.34
N LEU A 36 -13.26 8.55 21.60
CA LEU A 36 -12.97 7.18 21.19
C LEU A 36 -12.92 7.02 19.66
N GLU A 37 -13.82 7.69 18.93
CA GLU A 37 -13.80 7.70 17.47
C GLU A 37 -12.50 8.32 16.91
N LYS A 38 -12.04 9.43 17.51
CA LYS A 38 -10.76 10.05 17.14
C LYS A 38 -9.56 9.17 17.45
N GLU A 39 -9.52 8.54 18.62
CA GLU A 39 -8.45 7.61 19.00
C GLU A 39 -8.41 6.39 18.07
N LEU A 40 -9.57 5.84 17.72
CA LEU A 40 -9.67 4.72 16.80
C LEU A 40 -9.19 5.09 15.40
N ALA A 41 -9.55 6.28 14.90
CA ALA A 41 -9.08 6.79 13.62
C ALA A 41 -7.55 6.93 13.59
N MET A 42 -6.95 7.46 14.66
CA MET A 42 -5.48 7.54 14.77
C MET A 42 -4.82 6.15 14.81
N LYS A 43 -5.43 5.16 15.48
CA LYS A 43 -4.90 3.79 15.52
C LYS A 43 -5.01 3.08 14.17
N ALA A 44 -6.06 3.34 13.42
CA ALA A 44 -6.19 2.85 12.05
C ALA A 44 -5.11 3.44 11.13
N ASP A 45 -4.77 4.72 11.32
CA ASP A 45 -3.67 5.37 10.59
C ASP A 45 -2.29 4.75 10.92
N ILE A 46 -2.05 4.36 12.19
CA ILE A 46 -0.83 3.63 12.59
C ILE A 46 -0.68 2.30 11.84
N ASN A 47 -1.77 1.60 11.52
CA ASN A 47 -1.69 0.38 10.71
C ASN A 47 -1.21 0.69 9.29
N HIS A 48 -1.63 1.82 8.72
CA HIS A 48 -1.16 2.25 7.41
C HIS A 48 0.34 2.58 7.43
N VAL A 49 0.82 3.25 8.49
CA VAL A 49 2.26 3.49 8.70
C VAL A 49 3.03 2.17 8.82
N ARG A 50 2.48 1.16 9.50
CA ARG A 50 3.09 -0.16 9.61
C ARG A 50 3.20 -0.85 8.24
N GLU A 51 2.15 -0.81 7.43
CA GLU A 51 2.17 -1.33 6.06
C GLU A 51 3.25 -0.64 5.21
N ILE A 52 3.37 0.69 5.32
CA ILE A 52 4.43 1.47 4.64
C ILE A 52 5.83 1.01 5.08
N ILE A 53 6.03 0.78 6.38
CA ILE A 53 7.32 0.30 6.91
C ILE A 53 7.62 -1.10 6.38
N GLU A 54 6.65 -2.01 6.38
CA GLU A 54 6.82 -3.38 5.86
C GLU A 54 7.17 -3.37 4.37
N GLN A 55 6.46 -2.56 3.56
CA GLN A 55 6.78 -2.37 2.14
C GLN A 55 8.17 -1.78 1.94
N SER A 56 8.56 -0.80 2.77
CA SER A 56 9.89 -0.17 2.70
C SER A 56 11.02 -1.15 3.03
N VAL A 57 10.80 -2.08 3.98
CA VAL A 57 11.76 -3.15 4.28
C VAL A 57 11.90 -4.13 3.11
N VAL A 58 10.79 -4.46 2.43
CA VAL A 58 10.83 -5.33 1.24
C VAL A 58 11.62 -4.67 0.10
N ILE A 59 11.35 -3.39 -0.20
CA ILE A 59 12.08 -2.63 -1.23
C ILE A 59 13.57 -2.57 -0.91
N LYS A 60 13.93 -2.28 0.35
CA LYS A 60 15.33 -2.26 0.78
C LYS A 60 16.01 -3.61 0.56
N LYS A 61 15.35 -4.73 0.92
CA LYS A 61 15.88 -6.08 0.67
C LYS A 61 16.04 -6.39 -0.82
N ILE A 62 15.16 -5.89 -1.70
CA ILE A 62 15.29 -6.04 -3.15
C ILE A 62 16.52 -5.25 -3.64
N ASN A 63 16.68 -4.00 -3.22
CA ASN A 63 17.80 -3.16 -3.63
C ASN A 63 19.15 -3.67 -3.11
N ASP A 64 19.17 -4.23 -1.89
CA ASP A 64 20.37 -4.82 -1.28
C ASP A 64 20.64 -6.24 -1.82
N SER A 65 19.69 -6.87 -2.51
CA SER A 65 19.87 -8.21 -3.07
C SER A 65 20.81 -8.19 -4.27
N LYS A 66 21.65 -9.23 -4.39
CA LYS A 66 22.49 -9.38 -5.57
C LYS A 66 21.61 -9.48 -6.80
N SER A 67 21.89 -8.65 -7.80
CA SER A 67 21.34 -8.79 -9.15
C SER A 67 21.46 -10.24 -9.60
N VAL A 68 20.32 -10.90 -9.80
CA VAL A 68 20.29 -12.21 -10.44
C VAL A 68 20.29 -11.93 -11.93
N GLY A 69 21.48 -11.80 -12.51
CA GLY A 69 21.66 -11.79 -13.95
C GLY A 69 21.13 -13.12 -14.49
N MET A 70 19.98 -13.09 -15.15
CA MET A 70 19.46 -14.29 -15.79
C MET A 70 20.19 -14.47 -17.11
N ASP A 71 21.12 -15.43 -17.12
CA ASP A 71 21.87 -15.83 -18.31
C ASP A 71 20.92 -16.60 -19.24
N CYS A 72 20.03 -15.87 -19.89
CA CYS A 72 19.00 -16.43 -20.76
C CYS A 72 19.66 -16.79 -22.09
N LYS A 73 19.88 -18.10 -22.33
CA LYS A 73 20.28 -18.60 -23.65
C LYS A 73 19.10 -18.46 -24.61
N VAL A 74 18.98 -17.31 -25.25
CA VAL A 74 18.01 -17.08 -26.31
C VAL A 74 18.58 -17.64 -27.61
N GLY A 75 18.12 -18.84 -27.99
CA GLY A 75 18.41 -19.40 -29.30
C GLY A 75 17.55 -18.73 -30.37
N VAL A 76 18.13 -17.87 -31.19
CA VAL A 76 17.44 -17.28 -32.35
C VAL A 76 17.60 -18.25 -33.53
N SER A 77 16.54 -19.00 -33.86
CA SER A 77 16.54 -19.83 -35.07
C SER A 77 16.27 -18.96 -36.28
N LEU A 78 17.33 -18.51 -36.95
CA LEU A 78 17.24 -17.98 -38.31
C LEU A 78 17.25 -19.17 -39.27
N ASP A 79 16.33 -19.16 -40.22
CA ASP A 79 15.98 -20.27 -41.11
C ASP A 79 17.08 -20.56 -42.16
N GLY A 80 18.27 -20.93 -41.69
CA GLY A 80 19.48 -21.10 -42.49
C GLY A 80 20.77 -21.07 -41.66
N LYS A 81 21.10 -22.20 -41.03
CA LYS A 81 22.46 -22.66 -40.66
C LYS A 81 23.47 -21.60 -40.16
N VAL A 82 23.19 -20.92 -39.04
CA VAL A 82 24.23 -20.19 -38.30
C VAL A 82 24.09 -20.47 -36.79
N LEU A 83 25.04 -21.24 -36.23
CA LEU A 83 25.22 -21.41 -34.78
C LEU A 83 26.05 -20.22 -34.28
N LEU A 84 25.39 -19.18 -33.77
CA LEU A 84 26.06 -18.06 -33.11
C LEU A 84 26.05 -18.30 -31.59
N GLU A 85 27.21 -18.51 -31.00
CA GLU A 85 27.42 -18.33 -29.55
C GLU A 85 27.53 -16.82 -29.30
N SER A 86 26.40 -16.16 -29.04
CA SER A 86 26.38 -14.72 -28.72
C SER A 86 26.25 -14.56 -27.20
N ILE A 87 27.20 -13.84 -26.60
CA ILE A 87 27.07 -13.32 -25.24
C ILE A 87 26.25 -12.05 -25.37
N VAL A 88 24.97 -12.11 -24.98
CA VAL A 88 24.09 -10.94 -24.97
C VAL A 88 24.14 -10.31 -23.59
N GLU A 89 24.67 -9.09 -23.51
CA GLU A 89 24.66 -8.29 -22.28
C GLU A 89 23.47 -7.31 -22.34
N GLN A 90 22.48 -7.55 -21.49
CA GLN A 90 21.31 -6.69 -21.36
C GLN A 90 21.48 -5.76 -20.17
N THR A 91 21.51 -4.45 -20.43
CA THR A 91 21.38 -3.41 -19.40
C THR A 91 19.99 -2.79 -19.49
N THR A 92 19.51 -2.15 -18.41
CA THR A 92 18.12 -1.65 -18.24
C THR A 92 17.60 -0.86 -19.44
N ASP A 93 18.47 -0.14 -20.15
CA ASP A 93 18.09 0.76 -21.25
C ASP A 93 18.69 0.39 -22.62
N ALA A 94 19.48 -0.69 -22.71
CA ALA A 94 20.14 -1.05 -23.96
C ALA A 94 20.48 -2.54 -24.06
N ILE A 95 20.23 -3.10 -25.25
CA ILE A 95 20.73 -4.42 -25.65
C ILE A 95 21.98 -4.19 -26.47
N LYS A 96 23.13 -4.61 -25.94
CA LYS A 96 24.40 -4.59 -26.68
C LYS A 96 24.72 -6.01 -27.11
N MET A 97 24.85 -6.21 -28.42
CA MET A 97 25.26 -7.50 -29.00
C MET A 97 26.67 -7.38 -29.56
N SER A 98 27.53 -8.30 -29.16
CA SER A 98 28.88 -8.47 -29.71
C SER A 98 29.04 -9.91 -30.22
N ALA A 99 29.67 -10.05 -31.39
CA ALA A 99 29.99 -11.34 -31.98
C ALA A 99 31.47 -11.35 -32.37
N ASN A 100 32.24 -12.29 -31.82
CA ASN A 100 33.68 -12.38 -32.05
C ASN A 100 34.04 -13.30 -33.23
N ASP A 101 33.28 -14.37 -33.47
CA ASP A 101 33.60 -15.38 -34.49
C ASP A 101 32.35 -15.84 -35.24
N ILE A 102 31.98 -15.12 -36.31
CA ILE A 102 30.88 -15.54 -37.20
C ILE A 102 31.46 -16.40 -38.31
N LYS A 103 31.43 -17.73 -38.14
CA LYS A 103 31.82 -18.66 -39.21
C LYS A 103 30.77 -18.65 -40.32
N GLY A 104 31.19 -18.26 -41.54
CA GLY A 104 30.33 -18.27 -42.74
C GLY A 104 30.09 -16.91 -43.39
N VAL A 105 30.64 -15.82 -42.83
CA VAL A 105 30.61 -14.51 -43.51
C VAL A 105 31.66 -14.50 -44.62
N ILE A 106 31.21 -14.44 -45.87
CA ILE A 106 32.07 -14.18 -47.02
C ILE A 106 32.36 -12.67 -47.03
N THR A 107 33.58 -12.26 -46.70
CA THR A 107 34.02 -10.88 -46.87
C THR A 107 34.25 -10.62 -48.35
N ASN A 108 33.31 -9.94 -49.01
CA ASN A 108 33.59 -9.33 -50.30
C ASN A 108 34.46 -8.09 -50.04
N GLU A 109 35.78 -8.25 -50.18
CA GLU A 109 36.70 -7.12 -50.25
C GLU A 109 36.40 -6.33 -51.53
N THR A 110 35.76 -5.16 -51.37
CA THR A 110 35.58 -4.22 -52.47
C THR A 110 36.92 -3.50 -52.69
N LYS A 111 37.54 -3.73 -53.85
CA LYS A 111 38.73 -3.03 -54.33
C LYS A 111 38.47 -1.57 -54.63
#